data_AF-A0A1M7TPU8-F1
#
_entry.id   AF-A0A1M7TPU8-F1
#
_cell.length_a   1.000
_cell.length_b   1.000
_cell.length_c   1.000
_cell.angle_alpha   90.00
_cell.angle_beta   90.00
_cell.angle_gamma   90.00
#
_symmetry.space_group_name_H-M   'P 1'
#
loop_
_entity.id
_entity.type
_entity.pdbx_description
1 polymer ?
#
loop_
_entity_poly.entity_id
_entity_poly.type
_entity_poly.pdbx_seq_one_letter_code
_entity_poly.pdbx_strand_id
1 'polypeptide(L)'
;MENINKFISQLSQALPPVIARAHVAELTGGLVSRKTLANEDSLGKGPKDRVRYGQKIAYRREDFIEWLRAKMTSAQNTQHFKNILPKVAKPKTTTSMFRPKI
;
A
#
# COMPACT_ATOMS: atom_id res chain seq x y z
N MET A 1 -11.04 -15.28 -10.63
CA MET A 1 -9.70 -15.36 -9.97
C MET A 1 -8.55 -15.41 -10.99
N GLU A 2 -8.75 -15.97 -12.18
CA GLU A 2 -7.71 -16.19 -13.20
C GLU A 2 -7.03 -14.92 -13.74
N ASN A 3 -7.80 -13.84 -13.90
CA ASN A 3 -7.29 -12.55 -14.38
C ASN A 3 -6.23 -11.91 -13.46
N ILE A 4 -6.37 -12.08 -12.13
CA ILE A 4 -5.44 -11.50 -11.15
C ILE A 4 -4.09 -12.22 -11.21
N ASN A 5 -4.11 -13.54 -11.34
CA ASN A 5 -2.87 -14.33 -11.44
C ASN A 5 -2.10 -14.00 -12.73
N LYS A 6 -2.82 -13.84 -13.85
CA LYS A 6 -2.21 -13.44 -15.13
C LYS A 6 -1.56 -12.06 -15.04
N PHE A 7 -2.25 -11.09 -14.43
CA PHE A 7 -1.73 -9.75 -14.21
C PHE A 7 -0.47 -9.74 -13.31
N ILE A 8 -0.50 -10.49 -12.21
CA ILE A 8 0.64 -10.61 -11.29
C ILE A 8 1.85 -11.25 -12.00
N SER A 9 1.63 -12.26 -12.84
CA SER A 9 2.69 -12.91 -13.61
C SER A 9 3.37 -11.91 -14.56
N GLN A 10 2.60 -11.08 -15.25
CA GLN A 10 3.13 -10.01 -16.12
C GLN A 10 3.91 -8.96 -15.33
N LEU A 11 3.41 -8.54 -14.16
CA LEU A 11 4.12 -7.62 -13.27
C LEU A 11 5.45 -8.18 -12.79
N SER A 12 5.51 -9.47 -12.47
CA SER A 12 6.75 -10.13 -12.03
C SER A 12 7.86 -10.05 -13.09
N GLN A 13 7.50 -10.14 -14.37
CA GLN A 13 8.45 -10.04 -15.48
C GLN A 13 8.92 -8.60 -15.72
N ALA A 14 8.04 -7.61 -15.54
CA ALA A 14 8.36 -6.21 -15.82
C ALA A 14 9.07 -5.49 -14.67
N LEU A 15 8.85 -5.90 -13.41
CA LEU A 15 9.40 -5.24 -12.25
C LEU A 15 10.88 -5.61 -12.01
N PRO A 16 11.73 -4.69 -11.53
CA PRO A 16 13.09 -5.03 -11.11
C PRO A 16 13.08 -5.98 -9.90
N PRO A 17 14.18 -6.72 -9.67
CA PRO A 17 14.27 -7.67 -8.54
C PRO A 17 14.18 -6.97 -7.17
N VAL A 18 14.62 -5.70 -7.11
CA VAL A 18 14.55 -4.87 -5.91
C VAL A 18 13.75 -3.61 -6.25
N ILE A 19 12.75 -3.32 -5.44
CA ILE A 19 11.82 -2.22 -5.62
C ILE A 19 12.02 -1.23 -4.46
N ALA A 20 12.66 -0.10 -4.76
CA ALA A 20 12.79 0.97 -3.78
C ALA A 20 11.45 1.65 -3.53
N ARG A 21 11.06 1.84 -2.26
CA ARG A 21 9.83 2.54 -1.86
C ARG A 21 9.68 3.92 -2.52
N ALA A 22 10.81 4.57 -2.83
CA ALA A 22 10.83 5.83 -3.54
C ALA A 22 10.24 5.73 -4.96
N HIS A 23 10.59 4.68 -5.71
CA HIS A 23 10.25 4.52 -7.13
C HIS A 23 9.06 3.59 -7.37
N VAL A 24 8.47 2.99 -6.33
CA VAL A 24 7.28 2.10 -6.49
C VAL A 24 6.18 2.74 -7.33
N ALA A 25 5.90 4.02 -7.12
CA ALA A 25 4.83 4.71 -7.85
C ALA A 25 5.12 4.78 -9.36
N GLU A 26 6.37 5.00 -9.75
CA GLU A 26 6.78 5.04 -11.16
C GLU A 26 6.79 3.63 -11.75
N LEU A 27 7.39 2.67 -11.04
CA LEU A 27 7.54 1.28 -11.48
C LEU A 27 6.20 0.55 -11.65
N THR A 28 5.18 0.94 -10.89
CA THR A 28 3.84 0.35 -10.96
C THR A 28 2.86 1.20 -11.77
N GLY A 29 3.32 2.22 -12.49
CA GLY A 29 2.47 3.10 -13.30
C GLY A 29 1.42 3.88 -12.48
N GLY A 30 1.73 4.18 -11.23
CA GLY A 30 0.85 4.89 -10.30
C GLY A 30 -0.12 4.00 -9.53
N LEU A 31 -0.07 2.68 -9.70
CA LEU A 31 -0.98 1.75 -9.00
C LEU A 31 -0.82 1.80 -7.48
N VAL A 32 0.43 1.92 -7.00
CA VAL A 32 0.72 1.98 -5.56
C VAL A 32 1.54 3.22 -5.22
N SER A 33 0.99 4.06 -4.35
CA SER A 33 1.71 5.25 -3.86
C SER A 33 2.71 4.91 -2.75
N ARG A 34 3.82 5.63 -2.73
CA ARG A 34 4.82 5.64 -1.65
C ARG A 34 4.19 5.83 -0.27
N LYS A 35 3.17 6.69 -0.18
CA LYS A 35 2.47 7.00 1.08
C LYS A 35 1.64 5.82 1.57
N THR A 36 1.01 5.08 0.65
CA THR A 36 0.27 3.87 1.02
C THR A 36 1.21 2.84 1.61
N LEU A 37 2.36 2.58 0.96
CA LEU A 37 3.37 1.70 1.53
C LEU A 37 3.89 2.19 2.88
N ALA A 38 4.08 3.50 3.06
CA ALA A 38 4.46 4.08 4.35
C ALA A 38 3.53 3.71 5.50
N ASN A 39 2.24 3.88 5.25
CA ASN A 39 1.23 3.67 6.25
C ASN A 39 1.09 2.18 6.57
N GLU A 40 1.10 1.33 5.54
CA GLU A 40 1.02 -0.13 5.70
C GLU A 40 2.26 -0.68 6.41
N ASP A 41 3.42 -0.12 6.09
CA ASP A 41 4.69 -0.40 6.76
C ASP A 41 4.62 -0.07 8.26
N SER A 42 4.07 1.11 8.61
CA SER A 42 3.83 1.52 9.99
C SER A 42 2.77 0.66 10.70
N LEU A 43 1.84 0.06 9.97
CA LEU A 43 0.81 -0.84 10.50
C LEU A 43 1.28 -2.30 10.57
N GLY A 44 2.50 -2.61 10.13
CA GLY A 44 3.00 -3.99 10.05
C GLY A 44 2.31 -4.85 8.99
N LYS A 45 1.57 -4.22 8.07
CA LYS A 45 0.84 -4.87 6.96
C LYS A 45 1.51 -4.64 5.60
N GLY A 46 2.74 -4.11 5.59
CA GLY A 46 3.55 -3.93 4.40
C GLY A 46 4.18 -5.25 3.90
N PRO A 47 5.02 -5.19 2.86
CA PRO A 47 5.80 -6.33 2.40
C PRO A 47 6.74 -6.83 3.51
N LYS A 48 6.91 -8.16 3.64
CA LYS A 48 7.66 -8.81 4.73
C LYS A 48 9.14 -8.45 4.73
N ASP A 49 9.84 -8.69 3.62
CA ASP A 49 11.28 -8.45 3.54
C ASP A 49 11.58 -6.99 3.21
N ARG A 50 11.75 -6.19 4.27
CA ARG A 50 12.17 -4.79 4.18
C ARG A 50 13.68 -4.70 4.28
N VAL A 51 14.31 -4.32 3.18
CA VAL A 51 15.74 -4.06 3.13
C VAL A 51 15.96 -2.56 3.34
N ARG A 52 16.64 -2.22 4.43
CA ARG A 52 17.03 -0.84 4.72
C ARG A 52 18.45 -0.60 4.21
N TYR A 53 18.58 0.38 3.32
CA TYR A 53 19.89 0.88 2.87
C TYR A 53 20.01 2.36 3.28
N GLY A 54 20.60 2.59 4.45
CA GLY A 54 20.69 3.91 5.08
C GLY A 54 19.30 4.51 5.38
N GLN A 55 18.95 5.58 4.66
CA GLN A 55 17.64 6.24 4.75
C GLN A 55 16.62 5.71 3.73
N LYS A 56 17.04 4.85 2.81
CA LYS A 56 16.17 4.26 1.78
C LYS A 56 15.66 2.91 2.25
N ILE A 57 14.40 2.63 1.92
CA ILE A 57 13.74 1.34 2.15
C ILE A 57 13.46 0.73 0.78
N ALA A 58 13.85 -0.52 0.61
CA ALA A 58 13.57 -1.31 -0.56
C ALA A 58 12.88 -2.61 -0.15
N TYR A 59 12.12 -3.15 -1.09
CA TYR A 59 11.42 -4.42 -0.96
C TYR A 59 11.91 -5.34 -2.07
N ARG A 60 11.90 -6.64 -1.80
CA ARG A 60 12.09 -7.62 -2.87
C ARG A 60 10.84 -7.72 -3.72
N ARG A 61 11.02 -8.12 -4.97
CA ARG A 61 9.92 -8.30 -5.93
C ARG A 61 8.90 -9.32 -5.42
N GLU A 62 9.37 -10.46 -4.89
CA GLU A 62 8.53 -11.57 -4.44
C GLU A 62 7.57 -11.11 -3.33
N ASP A 63 8.10 -10.48 -2.29
CA ASP A 63 7.32 -9.96 -1.16
C ASP A 63 6.32 -8.88 -1.57
N PHE A 64 6.72 -8.02 -2.50
CA PHE A 64 5.83 -6.98 -3.01
C PHE A 64 4.64 -7.58 -3.76
N ILE A 65 4.86 -8.63 -4.55
CA ILE A 65 3.81 -9.34 -5.30
C ILE A 65 2.85 -10.06 -4.35
N GLU A 66 3.36 -10.77 -3.35
CA GLU A 66 2.54 -11.43 -2.34
C GLU A 66 1.65 -10.43 -1.61
N TRP A 67 2.23 -9.30 -1.21
CA TRP A 67 1.50 -8.20 -0.60
C TRP A 67 0.42 -7.63 -1.53
N LEU A 68 0.75 -7.39 -2.80
CA LEU A 68 -0.20 -6.86 -3.78
C LEU A 68 -1.39 -7.81 -3.97
N ARG A 69 -1.13 -9.12 -4.03
CA ARG A 69 -2.16 -10.18 -4.12
C ARG A 69 -3.09 -10.16 -2.91
N ALA A 70 -2.53 -10.06 -1.71
CA ALA A 70 -3.30 -9.97 -0.47
C ALA A 70 -4.18 -8.71 -0.43
N LYS A 71 -3.66 -7.56 -0.90
CA LYS A 71 -4.40 -6.30 -0.98
C LYS A 71 -5.55 -6.36 -2.00
N MET A 72 -5.31 -6.91 -3.18
CA MET A 72 -6.34 -7.07 -4.20
C MET A 72 -7.47 -7.99 -3.73
N THR A 73 -7.13 -9.06 -3.00
CA THR A 73 -8.12 -9.99 -2.42
C THR A 73 -8.93 -9.33 -1.29
N SER A 74 -8.25 -8.57 -0.41
CA SER A 74 -8.87 -7.88 0.72
C SER A 74 -9.76 -6.71 0.29
N ALA A 75 -9.42 -6.03 -0.80
CA ALA A 75 -10.22 -4.95 -1.38
C ALA A 75 -11.61 -5.44 -1.82
N GLN A 76 -11.71 -6.65 -2.37
CA GLN A 76 -13.00 -7.25 -2.75
C GLN A 76 -13.91 -7.47 -1.53
N ASN A 77 -13.32 -7.83 -0.39
CA ASN A 77 -14.07 -8.03 0.84
C ASN A 77 -14.62 -6.70 1.40
N THR A 78 -13.86 -5.60 1.29
CA THR A 78 -14.29 -4.27 1.80
C THR A 78 -15.48 -3.68 1.02
N GLN A 79 -15.60 -3.97 -0.28
CA GLN A 79 -16.74 -3.52 -1.08
C GLN A 79 -18.06 -4.14 -0.61
N HIS A 80 -18.02 -5.38 -0.11
CA HIS A 80 -19.19 -6.04 0.47
C HIS A 80 -19.70 -5.30 1.72
N PHE A 81 -18.80 -4.94 2.65
CA PHE A 81 -19.19 -4.25 3.89
C PHE A 81 -19.59 -2.77 3.69
N LYS A 82 -18.99 -2.06 2.71
CA LYS A 82 -19.38 -0.67 2.37
C LYS A 82 -20.79 -0.56 1.78
N ASN A 83 -21.27 -1.61 1.12
CA ASN A 83 -22.62 -1.66 0.59
C ASN A 83 -23.68 -1.92 1.68
N ILE A 84 -23.25 -2.32 2.89
CA ILE A 84 -24.15 -2.73 3.99
C ILE A 84 -24.20 -1.67 5.10
N LEU A 85 -23.18 -0.81 5.24
CA LEU A 85 -23.14 0.23 6.28
C LEU A 85 -23.70 1.59 5.78
N PRO A 86 -24.62 2.24 6.53
CA PRO A 86 -25.02 3.60 6.21
C PRO A 86 -23.82 4.55 6.34
N LYS A 87 -23.72 5.54 5.45
CA LYS A 87 -22.68 6.58 5.50
C LYS A 87 -22.81 7.39 6.80
N VAL A 88 -22.12 6.97 7.85
CA VAL A 88 -21.94 7.79 9.04
C VAL A 88 -21.00 8.94 8.67
N ALA A 89 -21.51 10.17 8.72
CA ALA A 89 -20.72 11.37 8.53
C ALA A 89 -19.59 11.41 9.58
N LYS A 90 -18.34 11.50 9.12
CA LYS A 90 -17.20 11.69 10.05
C LYS A 90 -17.38 13.05 10.75
N PRO A 91 -17.26 13.13 12.09
CA PRO A 91 -17.27 14.43 12.76
C PRO A 91 -16.05 15.24 12.29
N LYS A 92 -16.27 16.50 11.90
CA LYS A 92 -15.21 17.44 11.55
C LYS A 92 -14.32 17.61 12.78
N THR A 93 -13.13 17.01 12.77
CA THR A 93 -12.15 17.24 13.83
C THR A 93 -11.56 18.63 13.62
N THR A 94 -12.15 19.63 14.26
CA THR A 94 -11.51 20.93 14.45
C THR A 94 -10.31 20.70 15.36
N THR A 95 -9.10 20.63 14.80
CA THR A 95 -7.88 20.81 15.60
C THR A 95 -7.90 22.27 16.07
N SER A 96 -8.58 22.46 17.21
CA SER A 96 -8.64 23.70 17.95
C SER A 96 -7.23 24.15 18.27
N MET A 97 -6.98 25.44 18.00
CA MET A 97 -5.81 26.19 18.39
C MET A 97 -5.42 25.89 19.84
N PHE A 98 -4.21 25.36 20.04
CA PHE A 98 -3.42 25.57 21.26
C PHE A 98 -1.94 25.50 20.86
N ARG A 99 -1.39 26.65 20.45
CA ARG A 99 0.06 26.87 20.42
C ARG A 99 0.37 27.75 21.63
N PRO A 100 0.97 27.24 22.71
CA PRO A 100 1.37 28.09 23.82
C PRO A 100 2.44 29.05 23.31
N LYS A 101 2.19 30.36 23.45
CA LYS A 101 3.23 31.37 23.30
C LYS A 101 4.10 31.30 24.55
N ILE A 102 5.40 31.11 24.33
CA ILE A 102 6.45 31.51 25.26
C ILE A 102 6.52 33.04 25.22
#